data_AF-A0A7C4BUB7-F1
#
_entry.id   AF-A0A7C4BUB7-F1
#
_cell.length_a   1.000
_cell.length_b   1.000
_cell.length_c   1.000
_cell.angle_alpha   90.00
_cell.angle_beta   90.00
_cell.angle_gamma   90.00
#
_symmetry.space_group_name_H-M   'P 1'
#
loop_
_entity.id
_entity.type
_entity.pdbx_description
1 polymer ?
#
loop_
_entity_poly.entity_id
_entity_poly.type
_entity_poly.pdbx_seq_one_letter_code
_entity_poly.pdbx_strand_id
1 'polypeptide(L)'
;MAALIRICGQKAILRDGEWRSANRELERRLNHATDEWIRQTGGPKLDDPDPERTVARYIAPLFGGKVALTVSSRNSATRQTYLERRQMELFARRPI
;
A
#
# COMPACT_ATOMS: atom_id res chain seq x y z
N MET A 1 -9.68 -4.22 -0.01
CA MET A 1 -9.41 -5.25 1.01
C MET A 1 -8.48 -4.64 2.05
N ALA A 2 -8.03 -5.37 3.07
CA ALA A 2 -7.04 -4.88 4.01
C ALA A 2 -5.96 -5.94 4.29
N ALA A 3 -4.70 -5.53 4.41
CA ALA A 3 -3.60 -6.44 4.71
C ALA A 3 -2.93 -6.06 6.03
N LEU A 4 -2.83 -7.00 6.96
CA LEU A 4 -2.13 -6.86 8.22
C LEU A 4 -0.73 -7.47 8.08
N ILE A 5 0.29 -6.69 8.40
CA ILE A 5 1.68 -7.15 8.46
C ILE A 5 2.22 -7.04 9.88
N ARG A 6 3.23 -7.86 10.18
CA ARG A 6 4.00 -7.79 11.42
C ARG A 6 5.46 -7.54 11.10
N ILE A 7 6.02 -6.48 11.67
CA ILE A 7 7.42 -6.06 11.53
C ILE A 7 8.01 -5.92 12.93
N CYS A 8 9.04 -6.71 13.28
CA CYS A 8 9.77 -6.61 14.56
C CYS A 8 8.86 -6.49 15.80
N GLY A 9 7.75 -7.23 15.85
CA GLY A 9 6.79 -7.18 16.96
C GLY A 9 5.70 -6.10 16.85
N GLN A 10 5.84 -5.14 15.94
CA GLN A 10 4.85 -4.12 15.63
C GLN A 10 3.90 -4.60 14.53
N LYS A 11 2.65 -4.13 14.56
CA LYS A 11 1.61 -4.45 13.58
C LYS A 11 1.30 -3.21 12.75
N ALA A 12 1.12 -3.39 11.45
CA ALA A 12 0.64 -2.35 10.56
C ALA A 12 -0.45 -2.91 9.65
N ILE A 13 -1.48 -2.10 9.38
CA ILE A 13 -2.61 -2.47 8.52
C ILE A 13 -2.55 -1.57 7.29
N LEU A 14 -2.52 -2.18 6.11
CA LEU A 14 -2.74 -1.51 4.83
C LEU A 14 -4.22 -1.57 4.49
N ARG A 15 -4.82 -0.42 4.22
CA ARG A 15 -6.19 -0.31 3.72
C ARG A 15 -6.30 0.93 2.86
N ASP A 16 -7.02 0.83 1.75
CA ASP A 16 -7.25 1.95 0.83
C ASP A 16 -5.92 2.63 0.40
N GLY A 17 -4.88 1.82 0.15
CA GLY A 17 -3.56 2.33 -0.24
C GLY A 17 -2.72 2.98 0.87
N GLU A 18 -3.20 3.04 2.11
CA GLU A 18 -2.48 3.62 3.25
C GLU A 18 -2.14 2.60 4.33
N TRP A 19 -0.90 2.66 4.81
CA TRP A 19 -0.50 1.96 6.02
C TRP A 19 -0.89 2.76 7.25
N ARG A 20 -1.41 2.05 8.26
CA ARG A 20 -1.67 2.56 9.60
C ARG A 20 -0.96 1.70 10.64
N SER A 21 -0.27 2.33 11.58
CA SER A 21 0.47 1.65 12.66
C SER A 21 0.44 2.45 13.95
N ALA A 22 0.49 1.77 15.09
CA ALA A 22 0.68 2.44 16.39
C ALA A 22 2.05 3.14 16.48
N ASN A 23 3.03 2.71 15.70
CA ASN A 23 4.32 3.39 15.57
C ASN A 23 4.30 4.34 14.36
N ARG A 24 4.33 5.66 14.64
CA ARG A 24 4.31 6.72 13.61
C ARG A 24 5.54 6.73 12.70
N GLU A 25 6.71 6.31 13.19
CA GLU A 25 7.90 6.22 12.34
C GLU A 25 7.73 5.08 11.33
N LEU A 26 7.29 3.92 11.80
CA LEU A 26 7.01 2.77 10.95
C LEU A 26 5.91 3.10 9.91
N GLU A 27 4.83 3.76 10.35
CA GLU A 27 3.75 4.21 9.46
C GLU A 27 4.28 5.09 8.32
N ARG A 28 5.06 6.13 8.65
CA ARG A 28 5.64 7.04 7.65
C ARG A 28 6.56 6.30 6.68
N ARG A 29 7.42 5.43 7.18
CA ARG A 29 8.36 4.66 6.33
C ARG A 29 7.64 3.69 5.41
N LEU A 30 6.60 3.01 5.89
CA LEU A 30 5.79 2.09 5.08
C LEU A 30 5.03 2.82 3.97
N ASN A 31 4.40 3.96 4.29
CA ASN A 31 3.70 4.77 3.29
C ASN A 31 4.69 5.31 2.24
N HIS A 32 5.83 5.86 2.66
CA HIS A 32 6.86 6.35 1.74
C HIS A 32 7.37 5.27 0.78
N ALA A 33 7.72 4.09 1.30
CA ALA A 33 8.17 2.97 0.48
C ALA A 33 7.08 2.46 -0.48
N THR A 34 5.81 2.51 -0.06
CA THR A 34 4.68 2.15 -0.91
C THR A 34 4.50 3.14 -2.05
N ASP A 35 4.55 4.44 -1.77
CA ASP A 35 4.46 5.46 -2.79
C ASP A 35 5.65 5.38 -3.76
N GLU A 36 6.87 5.18 -3.26
CA GLU A 36 8.04 4.97 -4.11
C GLU A 36 7.89 3.76 -5.02
N TRP A 37 7.45 2.62 -4.48
CA TRP A 37 7.22 1.42 -5.28
C TRP A 37 6.13 1.63 -6.34
N ILE A 38 5.04 2.34 -6.00
CA ILE A 38 3.98 2.67 -6.96
C ILE A 38 4.54 3.56 -8.08
N ARG A 39 5.39 4.54 -7.77
CA ARG A 39 6.03 5.40 -8.78
C ARG A 39 6.94 4.62 -9.72
N GLN A 40 7.69 3.66 -9.19
CA GLN A 40 8.65 2.87 -9.97
C GLN A 40 7.98 1.79 -10.83
N THR A 41 6.91 1.17 -10.33
CA THR A 41 6.31 -0.03 -10.97
C THR A 41 4.92 0.22 -11.56
N GLY A 42 4.34 1.38 -11.27
CA GLY A 42 2.92 1.64 -11.45
C GLY A 42 2.07 1.12 -10.29
N GLY A 43 2.56 0.28 -9.37
CA GLY A 43 1.78 -0.31 -8.29
C GLY A 43 1.00 -1.57 -8.70
N PRO A 44 0.02 -2.04 -7.90
CA PRO A 44 -0.67 -3.30 -8.15
C PRO A 44 -1.54 -3.24 -9.43
N LYS A 45 -1.79 -4.38 -10.07
CA LYS A 45 -2.65 -4.40 -11.27
C LYS A 45 -4.06 -3.92 -10.90
N LEU A 46 -4.73 -3.20 -11.80
CA LEU A 46 -6.05 -2.59 -11.52
C LEU A 46 -7.18 -3.62 -11.42
N ASP A 47 -6.97 -4.78 -12.02
CA ASP A 47 -7.82 -5.96 -11.99
C ASP A 47 -7.39 -6.98 -10.94
N ASP A 48 -6.39 -6.65 -10.12
CA ASP A 48 -5.98 -7.51 -9.02
C ASP A 48 -7.15 -7.68 -8.03
N PRO A 49 -7.59 -8.92 -7.75
CA PRO A 49 -8.66 -9.14 -6.80
C PRO A 49 -8.27 -8.77 -5.36
N ASP A 50 -6.98 -8.67 -5.03
CA ASP A 50 -6.48 -8.31 -3.70
C ASP A 50 -5.22 -7.41 -3.79
N PRO A 51 -5.39 -6.14 -4.22
CA PRO A 51 -4.27 -5.24 -4.45
C PRO A 51 -3.50 -4.94 -3.16
N GLU A 52 -4.18 -4.88 -2.01
CA GLU A 52 -3.54 -4.68 -0.71
C GLU A 52 -2.62 -5.85 -0.34
N ARG A 53 -3.01 -7.10 -0.63
CA ARG A 53 -2.12 -8.24 -0.44
C ARG A 53 -0.90 -8.18 -1.34
N THR A 54 -1.07 -7.76 -2.58
CA THR A 54 0.05 -7.59 -3.53
C THR A 54 1.04 -6.55 -3.00
N VAL A 55 0.56 -5.38 -2.57
CA VAL A 55 1.41 -4.36 -1.94
C VAL A 55 2.08 -4.89 -0.68
N ALA A 56 1.32 -5.53 0.23
CA ALA A 56 1.85 -6.04 1.49
C ALA A 56 2.92 -7.13 1.28
N ARG A 57 2.78 -7.98 0.27
CA ARG A 57 3.78 -8.98 -0.11
C ARG A 57 5.08 -8.35 -0.59
N TYR A 58 5.00 -7.21 -1.28
CA TYR A 58 6.19 -6.52 -1.77
C TYR A 58 6.86 -5.71 -0.66
N ILE A 59 6.07 -4.96 0.12
CA ILE A 59 6.60 -4.00 1.09
C ILE A 59 7.05 -4.68 2.39
N ALA A 60 6.34 -5.70 2.91
CA ALA A 60 6.69 -6.29 4.20
C ALA A 60 8.12 -6.86 4.27
N PRO A 61 8.63 -7.58 3.25
CA PRO A 61 10.01 -8.08 3.26
C PRO A 61 11.08 -6.98 3.33
N LEU A 62 10.84 -5.80 2.74
CA LEU A 62 11.79 -4.67 2.75
C LEU A 62 12.07 -4.15 4.18
N PHE A 63 11.16 -4.41 5.11
CA PHE A 63 11.26 -4.02 6.51
C PHE A 63 11.54 -5.20 7.44
N GLY A 64 11.91 -6.38 6.89
CA GLY A 64 12.08 -7.61 7.68
C GLY A 64 10.77 -8.15 8.26
N GLY A 65 9.64 -7.70 7.73
CA GLY A 65 8.30 -8.12 8.15
C GLY A 65 7.73 -9.28 7.35
N LYS A 66 6.60 -9.78 7.84
CA LYS A 66 5.80 -10.80 7.15
C LYS A 66 4.33 -10.40 7.12
N VAL A 67 3.63 -10.80 6.06
CA VAL A 67 2.16 -10.67 5.99
C VAL A 67 1.56 -11.64 6.99
N ALA A 68 0.83 -11.09 7.97
CA ALA A 68 0.24 -11.86 9.06
C ALA A 68 -1.20 -12.29 8.73
N LEU A 69 -1.98 -11.42 8.09
CA LEU A 69 -3.36 -11.71 7.72
C LEU A 69 -3.80 -10.84 6.53
N THR A 70 -4.62 -11.38 5.63
CA THR A 70 -5.35 -10.61 4.61
C THR A 70 -6.83 -10.69 4.93
N VAL A 71 -7.47 -9.54 5.09
CA VAL A 71 -8.88 -9.40 5.42
C VAL A 71 -9.62 -8.91 4.18
N SER A 72 -10.49 -9.76 3.64
CA SER A 72 -11.40 -9.41 2.56
C SER A 72 -12.47 -8.44 3.07
N SER A 73 -12.33 -7.15 2.75
CA SER A 73 -13.36 -6.14 3.03
C SER A 73 -14.42 -6.16 1.92
N ARG A 74 -15.71 -6.25 2.27
CA ARG A 74 -16.85 -6.26 1.32
C ARG A 74 -17.12 -4.94 0.58
N ASN A 75 -16.26 -3.92 0.72
CA ASN A 75 -16.47 -2.62 0.09
C ASN A 75 -15.58 -2.45 -1.15
N SER A 76 -16.24 -2.19 -2.29
CA SER A 76 -15.72 -2.11 -3.67
C SER A 76 -14.94 -0.81 -4.00
N ALA A 77 -14.50 -0.03 -3.01
CA ALA A 77 -13.94 1.31 -3.21
C ALA A 77 -12.42 1.36 -3.48
N THR A 78 -11.70 0.25 -3.31
CA THR A 78 -10.22 0.24 -3.34
C THR A 78 -9.60 0.51 -4.72
N ARG A 79 -10.33 0.25 -5.81
CA ARG A 79 -9.82 0.47 -7.18
C ARG A 79 -9.68 1.97 -7.50
N GLN A 80 -10.58 2.80 -6.99
CA GLN A 80 -10.59 4.25 -7.19
C GLN A 80 -9.32 4.89 -6.59
N THR A 81 -8.93 4.48 -5.38
CA THR A 81 -7.80 5.07 -4.65
C THR A 81 -6.45 4.86 -5.36
N TYR A 82 -6.19 3.65 -5.87
CA TYR A 82 -4.95 3.39 -6.62
C TYR A 82 -4.93 4.08 -7.99
N LEU A 83 -6.09 4.23 -8.64
CA LEU A 83 -6.21 5.00 -9.89
C LEU A 83 -5.93 6.48 -9.67
N GLU A 84 -6.50 7.09 -8.64
CA GLU A 84 -6.30 8.51 -8.32
C GLU A 84 -4.83 8.81 -8.01
N ARG A 85 -4.15 7.94 -7.25
CA ARG A 85 -2.70 8.09 -6.99
C ARG A 85 -1.84 8.04 -8.25
N ARG A 86 -2.19 7.17 -9.22
CA ARG A 86 -1.52 7.11 -10.53
C ARG A 86 -1.78 8.38 -11.36
N GLN A 87 -2.99 8.92 -11.31
CA GLN A 87 -3.37 10.08 -12.13
C GLN A 87 -2.84 11.41 -11.58
N MET A 88 -2.74 11.58 -10.26
CA MET A 88 -2.13 12.77 -9.65
C MET A 88 -0.69 13.01 -10.14
N GLU A 89 0.07 11.95 -10.45
CA GLU A 89 1.43 12.10 -11.01
C GLU A 89 1.47 12.51 -12.49
N LEU A 90 0.47 12.12 -13.28
CA LEU A 90 0.36 12.56 -14.68
C LEU A 90 0.17 14.09 -14.77
N PHE A 91 -0.52 14.68 -13.79
CA PHE A 91 -0.72 16.14 -13.71
C PHE A 91 0.41 16.87 -12.96
N ALA A 92 1.15 16.20 -12.06
CA ALA A 92 2.31 16.79 -11.38
C ALA A 92 3.56 16.92 -12.27
N ARG A 93 3.58 16.29 -13.47
CA ARG A 93 4.71 16.26 -14.40
C ARG A 93 4.62 17.24 -15.59
N ARG A 94 3.69 18.20 -15.61
CA ARG A 94 3.69 19.28 -16.61
C ARG A 94 4.36 20.55 -16.06
N PRO A 95 5.64 20.83 -16.37
CA PRO A 95 6.10 22.21 -16.38
C PRO A 95 5.42 22.91 -17.57
N ILE A 96 4.83 24.07 -17.31
CA ILE A 96 4.49 25.08 -18.33
C ILE A 96 5.78 25.77 -18.73
#